data_AF-A0A519GX47-F1
#
_entry.id   AF-A0A519GX47-F1
#
_cell.length_a   1.000
_cell.length_b   1.000
_cell.length_c   1.000
_cell.angle_alpha   90.00
_cell.angle_beta   90.00
_cell.angle_gamma   90.00
#
_symmetry.space_group_name_H-M   'P 1'
#
loop_
_entity.id
_entity.type
_entity.pdbx_description
1 polymer ?
#
loop_
_entity_poly.entity_id
_entity_poly.type
_entity_poly.pdbx_seq_one_letter_code
_entity_poly.pdbx_strand_id
1 'polypeptide(L)'
;MRTVLASILLSLPALAQALSSPDGQLQVDVSVNDQQQLVYAVQRAGQPVLLPSRLGLVLEQGDFANSLKLVATSSVRAHREPYALAAGKKSRVDYRANEQRFTVANAAGQRLVLTLRASDDGLALRYTVGGAGRKQFKDELTSFAFAPEARAWLQPVADAKSGWSRTNPSYEEHYQMDVPVGTPPPPA
;
A
#
# COMPACT_ATOMS: atom_id res chain seq x y z
N MET A 1 27.17 -52.93 -18.60
CA MET A 1 27.35 -51.58 -18.01
C MET A 1 25.97 -50.98 -17.80
N ARG A 2 25.52 -50.80 -16.54
CA ARG A 2 24.23 -50.17 -16.21
C ARG A 2 24.46 -48.69 -15.95
N THR A 3 24.03 -47.85 -16.88
CA THR A 3 24.06 -46.39 -16.75
C THR A 3 22.98 -45.98 -15.75
N VAL A 4 23.39 -45.44 -14.60
CA VAL A 4 22.48 -44.82 -13.63
C VAL A 4 22.32 -43.35 -14.02
N LEU A 5 21.13 -42.95 -14.46
CA LEU A 5 20.81 -41.53 -14.62
C LEU A 5 20.54 -40.92 -13.25
N ALA A 6 21.37 -39.96 -12.85
CA ALA A 6 21.13 -39.12 -11.69
C ALA A 6 20.15 -37.99 -12.08
N SER A 7 18.96 -37.98 -11.48
CA SER A 7 18.01 -36.88 -11.63
C SER A 7 18.41 -35.73 -10.70
N ILE A 8 18.82 -34.61 -11.30
CA ILE A 8 19.07 -33.35 -10.58
C ILE A 8 17.71 -32.68 -10.36
N LEU A 9 17.24 -32.65 -9.11
CA LEU A 9 16.10 -31.84 -8.70
C LEU A 9 16.55 -30.38 -8.60
N LEU A 10 16.20 -29.56 -9.59
CA LEU A 10 16.31 -28.10 -9.49
C LEU A 10 15.26 -27.62 -8.49
N SER A 11 15.68 -27.19 -7.30
CA SER A 11 14.82 -26.45 -6.39
C SER A 11 14.56 -25.06 -6.99
N LEU A 12 13.36 -24.84 -7.52
CA LEU A 12 12.88 -23.48 -7.77
C LEU A 12 12.90 -22.75 -6.42
N PRO A 13 13.56 -21.58 -6.30
CA PRO A 13 13.43 -20.79 -5.09
C PRO A 13 11.94 -20.48 -4.94
N ALA A 14 11.36 -20.82 -3.79
CA ALA A 14 10.05 -20.34 -3.43
C ALA A 14 10.15 -18.80 -3.46
N LEU A 15 9.60 -18.18 -4.51
CA LEU A 15 9.41 -16.74 -4.54
C LEU A 15 8.68 -16.39 -3.26
N ALA A 16 9.31 -15.55 -2.42
CA ALA A 16 8.74 -15.11 -1.15
C ALA A 16 7.32 -14.61 -1.43
N GLN A 17 6.33 -15.34 -0.91
CA GLN A 17 4.97 -15.26 -1.43
C GLN A 17 4.29 -13.96 -0.97
N ALA A 18 3.79 -13.23 -1.97
CA ALA A 18 2.89 -12.09 -1.89
C ALA A 18 1.71 -12.31 -0.94
N LEU A 19 1.19 -11.23 -0.36
CA LEU A 19 -0.11 -11.26 0.30
C LEU A 19 -1.20 -11.41 -0.78
N SER A 20 -2.00 -12.48 -0.71
CA SER A 20 -3.13 -12.69 -1.63
C SER A 20 -4.47 -12.47 -0.94
N SER A 21 -5.49 -12.01 -1.66
CA SER A 21 -6.88 -11.99 -1.19
C SER A 21 -7.42 -13.41 -0.92
N PRO A 22 -8.51 -13.56 -0.16
CA PRO A 22 -9.16 -14.86 0.06
C PRO A 22 -9.50 -15.63 -1.23
N ASP A 23 -9.94 -14.94 -2.28
CA ASP A 23 -10.22 -15.52 -3.59
C ASP A 23 -9.00 -15.67 -4.52
N GLY A 24 -7.82 -15.22 -4.07
CA GLY A 24 -6.56 -15.26 -4.82
C GLY A 24 -6.47 -14.32 -6.03
N GLN A 25 -7.50 -13.51 -6.29
CA GLN A 25 -7.52 -12.61 -7.44
C GLN A 25 -6.61 -11.40 -7.22
N LEU A 26 -6.55 -10.85 -6.02
CA LEU A 26 -5.66 -9.75 -5.66
C LEU A 26 -4.36 -10.30 -5.08
N GLN A 27 -3.22 -9.85 -5.61
CA GLN A 27 -1.89 -10.26 -5.15
C GLN A 27 -1.06 -9.00 -4.91
N VAL A 28 -0.36 -8.98 -3.77
CA VAL A 28 0.40 -7.81 -3.30
C VAL A 28 1.82 -8.22 -2.95
N ASP A 29 2.76 -7.71 -3.73
CA ASP A 29 4.18 -7.87 -3.48
C ASP A 29 4.68 -6.71 -2.62
N VAL A 30 5.48 -7.01 -1.59
CA VAL A 30 6.11 -6.00 -0.73
C VAL A 30 7.58 -6.35 -0.57
N SER A 31 8.46 -5.37 -0.81
CA SER A 31 9.90 -5.57 -0.70
C SER A 31 10.61 -4.28 -0.31
N VAL A 32 11.89 -4.40 0.05
CA VAL A 32 12.80 -3.26 0.08
C VAL A 32 13.63 -3.34 -1.21
N ASN A 33 13.61 -2.27 -2.01
CA ASN A 33 14.32 -2.22 -3.29
C ASN A 33 15.83 -1.97 -3.11
N ASP A 34 16.59 -1.94 -4.22
CA ASP A 34 18.04 -1.73 -4.22
C ASP A 34 18.46 -0.36 -3.66
N GLN A 35 17.55 0.63 -3.72
CA GLN A 35 17.73 1.96 -3.11
C GLN A 35 17.35 1.99 -1.62
N GLN A 36 17.09 0.83 -1.01
CA GLN A 36 16.72 0.68 0.40
C GLN A 36 15.42 1.41 0.75
N GLN A 37 14.45 1.39 -0.16
CA GLN A 37 13.11 1.96 0.03
C GLN A 37 12.09 0.83 0.10
N LEU A 38 11.12 0.95 1.02
CA LEU A 38 9.99 0.03 1.09
C LEU A 38 9.07 0.32 -0.09
N VAL A 39 8.76 -0.72 -0.88
CA VAL A 39 7.92 -0.63 -2.06
C VAL A 39 6.87 -1.73 -2.07
N TYR A 40 5.78 -1.50 -2.79
CA TYR A 40 4.75 -2.50 -3.04
C TYR A 40 4.23 -2.43 -4.48
N ALA A 41 3.75 -3.57 -4.99
CA ALA A 41 3.05 -3.67 -6.27
C ALA A 41 1.77 -4.49 -6.08
N VAL A 42 0.76 -4.21 -6.89
CA VAL A 42 -0.56 -4.86 -6.79
C VAL A 42 -0.98 -5.38 -8.15
N GLN A 43 -1.41 -6.63 -8.17
CA GLN A 43 -1.98 -7.28 -9.34
C GLN A 43 -3.39 -7.77 -9.04
N ARG A 44 -4.26 -7.75 -10.05
CA ARG A 44 -5.59 -8.35 -10.00
C ARG A 44 -5.80 -9.27 -11.19
N ALA A 45 -6.16 -10.52 -10.94
CA ALA A 45 -6.32 -11.56 -11.97
C ALA A 45 -5.07 -11.67 -12.89
N GLY A 46 -3.87 -11.51 -12.31
CA GLY A 46 -2.59 -11.53 -13.03
C GLY A 46 -2.30 -10.29 -13.88
N GLN A 47 -3.14 -9.24 -13.82
CA GLN A 47 -2.88 -7.97 -14.49
C GLN A 47 -2.38 -6.92 -13.49
N PRO A 48 -1.36 -6.11 -13.83
CA PRO A 48 -0.88 -5.04 -12.97
C PRO A 48 -1.98 -3.99 -12.76
N VAL A 49 -2.26 -3.69 -11.50
CA VAL A 49 -3.14 -2.58 -11.08
C VAL A 49 -2.27 -1.43 -10.56
N LEU A 50 -1.28 -1.77 -9.74
CA LEU A 50 -0.30 -0.81 -9.23
C LEU A 50 1.11 -1.32 -9.52
N LEU A 51 1.87 -0.51 -10.26
CA LEU A 51 3.29 -0.71 -10.49
C LEU A 51 4.07 -0.50 -9.17
N PRO A 52 5.34 -0.92 -9.09
CA PRO A 52 6.17 -0.71 -7.90
C PRO A 52 6.09 0.74 -7.40
N SER A 53 5.48 0.90 -6.23
CA SER A 53 5.13 2.17 -5.62
C SER A 53 5.76 2.29 -4.25
N ARG A 54 6.13 3.49 -3.86
CA ARG A 54 6.88 3.75 -2.64
C ARG A 54 5.96 3.75 -1.43
N LEU A 55 6.50 3.32 -0.29
CA LEU A 55 5.92 3.43 1.04
C LEU A 55 6.92 4.13 1.96
N GLY A 56 6.42 4.89 2.93
CA GLY A 56 7.28 5.48 3.95
C GLY A 56 6.72 6.74 4.59
N LEU A 57 7.19 7.00 5.80
CA LEU A 57 6.84 8.19 6.59
C LEU A 57 8.11 8.95 6.96
N VAL A 58 8.02 10.27 7.03
CA VAL A 58 9.07 11.13 7.58
C VAL A 58 8.49 11.82 8.81
N LEU A 59 9.14 11.59 9.95
CA LEU A 59 8.87 12.27 11.20
C LEU A 59 10.07 13.14 11.56
N GLU A 60 9.85 14.19 12.36
CA GLU A 60 10.97 14.97 12.93
C GLU A 60 11.94 14.08 13.74
N GLN A 61 11.44 13.00 14.34
CA GLN A 61 12.22 12.09 15.18
C GLN A 61 12.87 10.92 14.40
N GLY A 62 12.62 10.80 13.09
CA GLY A 62 13.14 9.70 12.30
C GLY A 62 12.62 9.63 10.87
N ASP A 63 13.50 9.21 9.97
CA ASP A 63 13.18 8.87 8.58
C ASP A 63 12.79 7.40 8.50
N PHE A 64 11.57 7.12 8.05
CA PHE A 64 11.06 5.78 7.77
C PHE A 64 10.69 5.61 6.28
N ALA A 65 11.40 6.31 5.40
CA ALA A 65 11.22 6.29 3.96
C ALA A 65 12.50 5.91 3.20
N ASN A 66 13.68 6.15 3.77
CA ASN A 66 14.98 5.84 3.16
C ASN A 66 15.85 4.94 4.03
N SER A 67 16.86 4.30 3.43
CA SER A 67 17.86 3.47 4.13
C SER A 67 17.23 2.40 5.02
N LEU A 68 16.11 1.83 4.54
CA LEU A 68 15.32 0.85 5.24
C LEU A 68 15.88 -0.55 5.04
N LYS A 69 15.71 -1.39 6.06
CA LYS A 69 15.96 -2.82 5.99
C LYS A 69 14.71 -3.56 6.45
N LEU A 70 14.33 -4.60 5.73
CA LEU A 70 13.29 -5.52 6.18
C LEU A 70 13.82 -6.32 7.37
N VAL A 71 13.17 -6.16 8.53
CA VAL A 71 13.58 -6.80 9.79
C VAL A 71 12.78 -8.07 10.04
N ALA A 72 11.48 -8.04 9.75
CA ALA A 72 10.60 -9.18 9.97
C ALA A 72 9.39 -9.11 9.06
N THR A 73 8.90 -10.28 8.66
CA THR A 73 7.62 -10.45 7.98
C THR A 73 6.80 -11.45 8.79
N SER A 74 5.58 -11.09 9.16
CA SER A 74 4.70 -12.03 9.84
C SER A 74 4.21 -13.12 8.89
N SER A 75 3.74 -14.24 9.43
CA SER A 75 2.87 -15.13 8.67
C SER A 75 1.63 -14.37 8.18
N VAL A 76 1.07 -14.83 7.06
CA VAL A 76 -0.25 -14.39 6.59
C VAL A 76 -1.30 -14.95 7.54
N ARG A 77 -2.26 -14.11 7.95
CA ARG A 77 -3.36 -14.49 8.82
C ARG A 77 -4.70 -14.16 8.16
N ALA A 78 -5.62 -15.12 8.14
CA ALA A 78 -7.02 -14.84 7.80
C ALA A 78 -7.64 -13.89 8.85
N HIS A 79 -8.20 -12.78 8.39
CA HIS A 79 -8.94 -11.80 9.18
C HIS A 79 -10.42 -11.89 8.84
N ARG A 80 -11.25 -12.03 9.87
CA ARG A 80 -12.70 -11.99 9.73
C ARG A 80 -13.29 -11.11 10.82
N GLU A 81 -14.13 -10.18 10.43
CA GLU A 81 -14.73 -9.19 11.31
C GLU A 81 -16.18 -8.93 10.91
N PRO A 82 -17.15 -9.58 11.59
CA PRO A 82 -18.55 -9.23 11.42
C PRO A 82 -18.86 -7.96 12.24
N TYR A 83 -19.51 -6.97 11.62
CA TYR A 83 -19.93 -5.74 12.29
C TYR A 83 -21.27 -5.22 11.76
N ALA A 84 -21.92 -4.36 12.54
CA ALA A 84 -23.14 -3.67 12.17
C ALA A 84 -22.88 -2.17 11.96
N LEU A 85 -23.55 -1.57 10.98
CA LEU A 85 -23.47 -0.15 10.69
C LEU A 85 -24.79 0.51 11.08
N ALA A 86 -24.72 1.65 11.78
CA ALA A 86 -25.88 2.46 12.12
C ALA A 86 -26.49 3.17 10.90
N ALA A 87 -25.67 3.47 9.89
CA ALA A 87 -26.07 4.06 8.62
C ALA A 87 -25.15 3.56 7.49
N GLY A 88 -25.67 3.51 6.26
CA GLY A 88 -24.92 3.08 5.07
C GLY A 88 -25.75 2.20 4.13
N LYS A 89 -25.13 1.70 3.06
CA LYS A 89 -25.79 0.87 2.03
C LYS A 89 -26.10 -0.56 2.51
N LYS A 90 -25.52 -1.00 3.63
CA LYS A 90 -25.69 -2.33 4.22
C LYS A 90 -25.62 -2.24 5.75
N SER A 91 -26.56 -2.85 6.46
CA SER A 91 -26.65 -2.78 7.94
C SER A 91 -25.76 -3.80 8.66
N ARG A 92 -25.39 -4.90 8.01
CA ARG A 92 -24.51 -5.96 8.56
C ARG A 92 -23.44 -6.32 7.54
N VAL A 93 -22.18 -6.24 7.93
CA VAL A 93 -21.02 -6.55 7.10
C VAL A 93 -20.30 -7.76 7.68
N ASP A 94 -19.91 -8.70 6.82
CA ASP A 94 -18.98 -9.79 7.16
C ASP A 94 -17.69 -9.51 6.40
N TYR A 95 -16.78 -8.76 7.04
CA TYR A 95 -15.52 -8.39 6.41
C TYR A 95 -14.53 -9.55 6.50
N ARG A 96 -13.96 -9.92 5.35
CA ARG A 96 -12.98 -11.01 5.22
C ARG A 96 -11.79 -10.49 4.42
N ALA A 97 -10.60 -10.79 4.92
CA ALA A 97 -9.36 -10.43 4.28
C ALA A 97 -8.24 -11.38 4.72
N ASN A 98 -7.13 -11.36 4.01
CA ASN A 98 -5.86 -11.85 4.55
C ASN A 98 -5.03 -10.64 5.04
N GLU A 99 -4.41 -10.76 6.21
CA GLU A 99 -3.57 -9.73 6.82
C GLU A 99 -2.11 -10.20 6.87
N GLN A 100 -1.18 -9.29 6.58
CA GLN A 100 0.25 -9.52 6.80
C GLN A 100 0.93 -8.25 7.30
N ARG A 101 1.96 -8.42 8.15
CA ARG A 101 2.76 -7.32 8.69
C ARG A 101 4.20 -7.41 8.23
N PHE A 102 4.74 -6.26 7.85
CA PHE A 102 6.14 -6.08 7.47
C PHE A 102 6.75 -5.07 8.43
N THR A 103 7.81 -5.45 9.13
CA THR A 103 8.56 -4.57 10.01
C THR A 103 9.85 -4.17 9.31
N VAL A 104 10.03 -2.89 9.09
CA VAL A 104 11.28 -2.32 8.58
C VAL A 104 11.97 -1.52 9.69
N ALA A 105 13.29 -1.39 9.59
CA ALA A 105 14.06 -0.48 10.42
C ALA A 105 14.88 0.48 9.58
N ASN A 106 15.00 1.71 10.06
CA ASN A 106 15.92 2.70 9.49
C ASN A 106 17.35 2.51 10.01
N ALA A 107 18.28 3.34 9.54
CA ALA A 107 19.69 3.29 9.93
C ALA A 107 19.94 3.46 11.44
N ALA A 108 19.04 4.14 12.16
CA ALA A 108 19.09 4.32 13.61
C ALA A 108 18.46 3.14 14.39
N GLY A 109 18.00 2.09 13.70
CA GLY A 109 17.34 0.93 14.31
C GLY A 109 15.90 1.18 14.77
N GLN A 110 15.34 2.37 14.50
CA GLN A 110 13.93 2.65 14.78
C GLN A 110 13.05 1.87 13.80
N ARG A 111 11.90 1.38 14.28
CA ARG A 111 11.03 0.47 13.52
C ARG A 111 9.75 1.13 13.05
N LEU A 112 9.37 0.81 11.82
CA LEU A 112 8.05 1.05 11.23
C LEU A 112 7.40 -0.30 10.91
N VAL A 113 6.14 -0.47 11.30
CA VAL A 113 5.33 -1.64 10.93
C VAL A 113 4.32 -1.22 9.87
N LEU A 114 4.41 -1.82 8.69
CA LEU A 114 3.37 -1.81 7.68
C LEU A 114 2.42 -2.99 7.94
N THR A 115 1.12 -2.73 8.09
CA THR A 115 0.08 -3.77 8.08
C THR A 115 -0.70 -3.64 6.79
N LEU A 116 -0.82 -4.73 6.04
CA LEU A 116 -1.64 -4.83 4.85
C LEU A 116 -2.81 -5.78 5.10
N ARG A 117 -3.99 -5.45 4.55
CA ARG A 117 -5.15 -6.33 4.46
C ARG A 117 -5.65 -6.39 3.02
N ALA A 118 -5.68 -7.57 2.43
CA ALA A 118 -6.25 -7.81 1.11
C ALA A 118 -7.62 -8.50 1.26
N SER A 119 -8.70 -7.82 0.90
CA SER A 119 -10.00 -8.43 0.59
C SER A 119 -10.08 -8.77 -0.90
N ASP A 120 -11.14 -9.48 -1.32
CA ASP A 120 -11.33 -9.89 -2.73
C ASP A 120 -11.37 -8.69 -3.71
N ASP A 121 -11.75 -7.52 -3.22
CA ASP A 121 -12.00 -6.30 -4.00
C ASP A 121 -11.10 -5.12 -3.63
N GLY A 122 -10.19 -5.27 -2.66
CA GLY A 122 -9.42 -4.12 -2.17
C GLY A 122 -8.21 -4.45 -1.32
N LEU A 123 -7.28 -3.50 -1.29
CA LEU A 123 -6.11 -3.50 -0.42
C LEU A 123 -6.21 -2.31 0.53
N ALA A 124 -6.08 -2.57 1.83
CA ALA A 124 -5.90 -1.53 2.84
C ALA A 124 -4.49 -1.61 3.43
N LEU A 125 -3.88 -0.43 3.64
CA LEU A 125 -2.56 -0.30 4.25
C LEU A 125 -2.64 0.58 5.49
N ARG A 126 -1.79 0.29 6.48
CA ARG A 126 -1.64 1.10 7.68
C ARG A 126 -0.21 1.05 8.21
N TYR A 127 0.32 2.21 8.56
CA TYR A 127 1.57 2.33 9.30
C TYR A 127 1.37 2.32 10.81
N THR A 128 2.33 1.76 11.53
CA THR A 128 2.44 1.89 12.99
C THR A 128 3.88 2.19 13.34
N VAL A 129 4.12 3.39 13.87
CA VAL A 129 5.42 3.81 14.40
C VAL A 129 5.39 3.63 15.90
N GLY A 130 6.23 2.71 16.41
CA GLY A 130 6.32 2.41 17.83
C GLY A 130 7.26 3.33 18.62
N GLY A 131 7.42 3.01 19.91
CA GLY A 131 8.35 3.68 20.82
C GLY A 131 7.74 4.88 21.54
N ALA A 132 8.28 5.19 22.71
CA ALA A 132 7.83 6.29 23.55
C ALA A 132 8.10 7.68 22.92
N GLY A 133 7.50 8.70 23.52
CA GLY A 133 7.70 10.10 23.16
C GLY A 133 6.80 10.60 22.03
N ARG A 134 6.84 11.92 21.82
CA ARG A 134 6.05 12.62 20.79
C ARG A 134 6.47 12.19 19.39
N LYS A 135 5.50 11.95 18.51
CA LYS A 135 5.70 11.74 17.08
C LYS A 135 5.20 12.97 16.33
N GLN A 136 6.08 13.64 15.60
CA GLN A 136 5.73 14.83 14.80
C GLN A 136 5.85 14.46 13.33
N PHE A 137 4.71 14.37 12.68
CA PHE A 137 4.61 14.03 11.27
C PHE A 137 5.12 15.19 10.40
N LYS A 138 5.90 14.89 9.38
CA LYS A 138 6.38 15.85 8.39
C LYS A 138 5.85 15.53 7.01
N ASP A 139 5.99 14.28 6.60
CA ASP A 139 5.65 13.87 5.25
C ASP A 139 5.29 12.39 5.19
N GLU A 140 4.54 12.03 4.15
CA GLU A 140 4.24 10.66 3.77
C GLU A 140 4.54 10.48 2.29
N LEU A 141 5.38 9.49 1.99
CA LEU A 141 5.87 9.21 0.63
C LEU A 141 5.19 7.97 0.04
N THR A 142 4.06 7.57 0.61
CA THR A 142 3.17 6.57 0.02
C THR A 142 2.75 7.03 -1.36
N SER A 143 3.09 6.27 -2.39
CA SER A 143 2.74 6.59 -3.77
C SER A 143 1.88 5.52 -4.41
N PHE A 144 1.32 5.87 -5.58
CA PHE A 144 0.46 5.02 -6.37
C PHE A 144 0.84 5.17 -7.85
N ALA A 145 1.76 4.34 -8.32
CA ALA A 145 2.21 4.32 -9.71
C ALA A 145 1.25 3.45 -10.55
N PHE A 146 0.47 4.10 -11.41
CA PHE A 146 -0.39 3.42 -12.37
C PHE A 146 0.32 3.25 -13.72
N ALA A 147 -0.16 2.31 -14.53
CA ALA A 147 0.31 2.17 -15.91
C ALA A 147 -0.07 3.42 -16.75
N PRO A 148 0.76 3.87 -17.70
CA PRO A 148 0.55 5.12 -18.45
C PRO A 148 -0.80 5.20 -19.20
N GLU A 149 -1.37 4.07 -19.58
CA GLU A 149 -2.66 3.94 -20.24
C GLU A 149 -3.86 4.15 -19.32
N ALA A 150 -3.66 4.12 -17.99
CA ALA A 150 -4.74 4.35 -17.04
C ALA A 150 -5.34 5.77 -17.20
N ARG A 151 -6.59 5.89 -16.77
CA ARG A 151 -7.36 7.14 -16.78
C ARG A 151 -7.96 7.36 -15.40
N ALA A 152 -7.98 8.61 -14.97
CA ALA A 152 -8.48 9.00 -13.67
C ALA A 152 -9.70 9.93 -13.79
N TRP A 153 -10.57 9.83 -12.79
CA TRP A 153 -11.67 10.76 -12.54
C TRP A 153 -11.38 11.45 -11.22
N LEU A 154 -11.02 12.73 -11.27
CA LEU A 154 -10.47 13.46 -10.12
C LEU A 154 -11.22 14.77 -9.88
N GLN A 155 -11.38 15.15 -8.62
CA GLN A 155 -11.79 16.51 -8.25
C GLN A 155 -10.55 17.28 -7.80
N PRO A 156 -10.25 18.44 -8.39
CA PRO A 156 -9.19 19.30 -7.86
C PRO A 156 -9.59 19.85 -6.48
N VAL A 157 -8.60 20.25 -5.69
CA VAL A 157 -8.85 21.01 -4.47
C VAL A 157 -9.01 22.49 -4.84
N ALA A 158 -10.02 23.14 -4.27
CA ALA A 158 -10.22 24.57 -4.44
C ALA A 158 -9.16 25.39 -3.68
N ASP A 159 -8.80 26.55 -4.21
CA ASP A 159 -7.88 27.48 -3.54
C ASP A 159 -8.38 27.83 -2.13
N ALA A 160 -7.47 27.81 -1.16
CA ALA A 160 -7.82 28.13 0.22
C ALA A 160 -8.32 29.58 0.37
N LYS A 161 -9.35 29.78 1.20
CA LYS A 161 -9.98 31.08 1.46
C LYS A 161 -10.62 31.72 0.20
N SER A 162 -10.93 30.91 -0.80
CA SER A 162 -11.77 31.29 -1.95
C SER A 162 -13.25 30.93 -1.73
N GLY A 163 -14.08 31.10 -2.76
CA GLY A 163 -15.50 30.74 -2.71
C GLY A 163 -16.36 31.71 -1.88
N TRP A 164 -17.64 31.36 -1.71
CA TRP A 164 -18.59 32.16 -0.94
C TRP A 164 -18.09 32.31 0.50
N SER A 165 -17.99 33.56 0.95
CA SER A 165 -17.50 33.89 2.30
C SER A 165 -16.15 33.27 2.68
N ARG A 166 -15.28 32.98 1.69
CA ARG A 166 -13.92 32.42 1.92
C ARG A 166 -13.89 31.06 2.61
N THR A 167 -14.87 30.21 2.29
CA THR A 167 -15.06 28.91 2.95
C THR A 167 -14.30 27.75 2.30
N ASN A 168 -13.72 27.95 1.11
CA ASN A 168 -12.93 26.93 0.45
C ASN A 168 -11.63 26.62 1.20
N PRO A 169 -11.12 25.37 1.13
CA PRO A 169 -11.65 24.25 0.34
C PRO A 169 -12.87 23.55 1.00
N SER A 170 -13.95 23.38 0.23
CA SER A 170 -15.22 22.77 0.68
C SER A 170 -15.49 21.36 0.12
N TYR A 171 -14.60 20.83 -0.73
CA TYR A 171 -14.77 19.54 -1.43
C TYR A 171 -15.97 19.51 -2.41
N GLU A 172 -16.27 20.64 -3.07
CA GLU A 172 -17.43 20.79 -3.95
C GLU A 172 -17.08 21.02 -5.44
N GLU A 173 -15.83 20.79 -5.84
CA GLU A 173 -15.38 20.98 -7.23
C GLU A 173 -15.99 19.94 -8.18
N HIS A 174 -16.06 20.23 -9.49
CA HIS A 174 -16.51 19.26 -10.47
C HIS A 174 -15.45 18.18 -10.77
N TYR A 175 -15.90 16.99 -11.15
CA TYR A 175 -15.00 15.94 -11.64
C TYR A 175 -14.39 16.34 -12.98
N GLN A 176 -13.08 16.20 -13.06
CA GLN A 176 -12.33 16.09 -14.29
C GLN A 176 -12.31 14.61 -14.69
N MET A 177 -12.72 14.32 -15.93
CA MET A 177 -12.83 12.96 -16.45
C MET A 177 -11.68 12.66 -17.41
N ASP A 178 -11.37 11.38 -17.57
CA ASP A 178 -10.34 10.88 -18.50
C ASP A 178 -8.96 11.53 -18.32
N VAL A 179 -8.59 11.88 -17.09
CA VAL A 179 -7.31 12.50 -16.77
C VAL A 179 -6.17 11.49 -16.99
N PRO A 180 -5.17 11.78 -17.84
CA PRO A 180 -4.03 10.90 -18.06
C PRO A 180 -3.12 10.75 -16.82
N VAL A 181 -2.45 9.61 -16.71
CA VAL A 181 -1.37 9.44 -15.72
C VAL A 181 -0.24 10.42 -16.01
N GLY A 182 0.30 11.05 -14.96
CA GLY A 182 1.38 12.03 -15.07
C GLY A 182 0.93 13.46 -15.28
N THR A 183 -0.38 13.73 -15.38
CA THR A 183 -0.91 15.11 -15.34
C THR A 183 -0.50 15.76 -14.01
N PRO A 184 0.20 16.92 -14.03
CA PRO A 184 0.55 17.63 -12.80
C PRO A 184 -0.71 18.07 -12.04
N PRO A 185 -0.66 18.10 -10.69
CA PRO A 185 -1.75 18.68 -9.92
C PRO A 185 -1.89 20.17 -10.26
N PRO A 186 -3.08 20.76 -10.09
CA PRO A 186 -3.25 22.21 -10.15
C PRO A 186 -2.28 22.89 -9.18
N PRO A 187 -1.78 24.10 -9.49
CA PRO A 187 -1.02 24.89 -8.54
C PRO A 187 -1.85 25.15 -7.27
N ALA A 188 -1.19 25.09 -6.12
CA ALA A 188 -1.78 25.29 -4.80
C ALA A 188 -1.75 26.76 -4.35
#